data_AF-X1E8R2-F1
#
_entry.id   AF-X1E8R2-F1
#
_cell.length_a   1.000
_cell.length_b   1.000
_cell.length_c   1.000
_cell.angle_alpha   90.00
_cell.angle_beta   90.00
_cell.angle_gamma   90.00
#
_symmetry.space_group_name_H-M   'P 1'
#
loop_
_entity.id
_entity.type
_entity.pdbx_description
1 polymer ?
#
loop_
_entity_poly.entity_id
_entity_poly.type
_entity_poly.pdbx_seq_one_letter_code
_entity_poly.pdbx_strand_id
1 'polypeptide(L)'
;MKYVEDLEAVRKALDAEKVHILGHSWGGIVAMRYATIYSQKIKTLILMGSGPPSIEPVNLGQKRLVQRIIELQEKGIISREPLSDAVEIAQAILPAYFSDPNFEMPKELRNISFNQNVSDRTFSELGEWDFTEEVNKIELPVLILWGADDPFGFPMMETTRDAFTSTTVNTVKLNYMV
;
A
#
# COMPACT_ATOMS: atom_id res chain seq x y z
N MET A 1 9.83 -12.03 7.25
CA MET A 1 8.76 -11.68 6.30
C MET A 1 8.46 -12.88 5.40
N LYS A 2 7.63 -13.78 5.90
CA LYS A 2 7.19 -15.02 5.23
C LYS A 2 6.60 -14.79 3.83
N TYR A 3 5.95 -13.65 3.61
CA TYR A 3 5.37 -13.25 2.32
C TYR A 3 6.36 -13.19 1.16
N VAL A 4 7.65 -12.93 1.44
CA VAL A 4 8.70 -12.96 0.43
C VAL A 4 8.92 -14.39 -0.09
N GLU A 5 8.95 -15.36 0.83
CA GLU A 5 9.12 -16.77 0.48
C GLU A 5 7.88 -17.30 -0.24
N ASP A 6 6.69 -16.87 0.17
CA ASP A 6 5.45 -17.22 -0.53
C ASP A 6 5.46 -16.68 -1.98
N LEU A 7 5.93 -15.45 -2.20
CA LEU A 7 6.08 -14.89 -3.55
C LEU A 7 7.12 -15.65 -4.38
N GLU A 8 8.24 -16.05 -3.79
CA GLU A 8 9.24 -16.89 -4.46
C GLU A 8 8.68 -18.27 -4.81
N ALA A 9 7.89 -18.87 -3.92
CA ALA A 9 7.23 -20.15 -4.16
C ALA A 9 6.26 -20.06 -5.35
N VAL A 10 5.46 -18.99 -5.44
CA VAL A 10 4.59 -18.74 -6.60
C VAL A 10 5.41 -18.60 -7.89
N ARG A 11 6.47 -17.79 -7.89
CA ARG A 11 7.34 -17.63 -9.07
C ARG A 11 7.91 -18.98 -9.55
N LYS A 12 8.42 -19.79 -8.61
CA LYS A 12 8.95 -21.13 -8.89
C LYS A 12 7.88 -22.09 -9.41
N ALA A 13 6.69 -22.09 -8.83
CA ALA A 13 5.59 -22.95 -9.24
C ALA A 13 5.11 -22.65 -10.67
N LEU A 14 5.26 -21.40 -11.12
CA LEU A 14 4.98 -20.97 -12.49
C LEU A 14 6.15 -21.21 -13.47
N ASP A 15 7.26 -21.78 -13.00
CA ASP A 15 8.52 -21.95 -13.76
C ASP A 15 9.00 -20.65 -14.45
N ALA A 16 8.72 -19.51 -13.84
CA ALA A 16 8.98 -18.20 -14.43
C ALA A 16 10.39 -17.72 -14.08
N GLU A 17 11.34 -17.71 -15.03
CA GLU A 17 12.72 -17.28 -14.79
C GLU A 17 12.83 -15.87 -14.17
N LYS A 18 12.10 -14.91 -14.76
CA LYS A 18 11.96 -13.53 -14.24
C LYS A 18 10.54 -13.02 -14.41
N VAL A 19 10.07 -12.18 -13.49
CA VAL A 19 8.71 -11.63 -13.46
C VAL A 19 8.68 -10.11 -13.38
N HIS A 20 7.57 -9.50 -13.81
CA HIS A 20 7.23 -8.12 -13.46
C HIS A 20 6.41 -8.17 -12.16
N ILE A 21 6.74 -7.34 -11.17
CA ILE A 21 6.02 -7.31 -9.90
C ILE A 21 5.27 -6.00 -9.78
N LEU A 22 3.98 -6.08 -9.51
CA LEU A 22 3.14 -4.96 -9.10
C LEU A 22 2.74 -5.17 -7.64
N GLY A 23 3.17 -4.28 -6.76
CA GLY A 23 2.75 -4.23 -5.37
C GLY A 23 1.80 -3.06 -5.14
N HIS A 24 0.60 -3.35 -4.64
CA HIS A 24 -0.39 -2.35 -4.26
C HIS A 24 -0.49 -2.22 -2.75
N SER A 25 -0.46 -0.98 -2.21
CA SER A 25 -0.57 -0.73 -0.77
C SER A 25 0.46 -1.55 0.03
N TRP A 26 0.00 -2.33 1.02
CA TRP A 26 0.84 -3.28 1.77
C TRP A 26 1.63 -4.24 0.87
N GLY A 27 1.07 -4.66 -0.27
CA GLY A 27 1.76 -5.53 -1.22
C GLY A 27 3.00 -4.90 -1.84
N GLY A 28 3.11 -3.57 -1.84
CA GLY A 28 4.31 -2.86 -2.24
C GLY A 28 5.46 -2.99 -1.23
N ILE A 29 5.17 -3.08 0.07
CA ILE A 29 6.15 -3.38 1.12
C ILE A 29 6.76 -4.77 0.86
N VAL A 30 5.91 -5.76 0.60
CA VAL A 30 6.33 -7.13 0.27
C VAL A 30 7.13 -7.16 -1.04
N ALA A 31 6.67 -6.46 -2.07
CA ALA A 31 7.32 -6.40 -3.37
C ALA A 31 8.73 -5.78 -3.27
N MET A 32 8.89 -4.69 -2.52
CA MET A 32 10.18 -4.09 -2.25
C MET A 32 11.08 -5.05 -1.49
N ARG A 33 10.59 -5.69 -0.42
CA ARG A 33 11.39 -6.67 0.33
C ARG A 33 11.79 -7.88 -0.50
N TYR A 34 10.92 -8.34 -1.40
CA TYR A 34 11.26 -9.40 -2.35
C TYR A 34 12.37 -8.93 -3.32
N ALA A 35 12.30 -7.69 -3.80
CA ALA A 35 13.31 -7.12 -4.68
C ALA A 35 14.68 -6.95 -4.03
N THR A 36 14.78 -6.75 -2.71
CA THR A 36 16.09 -6.70 -2.04
C THR A 36 16.79 -8.05 -1.95
N ILE A 37 16.05 -9.15 -2.05
CA ILE A 37 16.57 -10.53 -1.90
C ILE A 37 16.70 -11.23 -3.26
N TYR A 38 15.75 -10.98 -4.16
CA TYR A 38 15.62 -11.67 -5.45
C TYR A 38 15.65 -10.71 -6.65
N SER A 39 16.42 -9.62 -6.59
CA SER A 39 16.51 -8.62 -7.66
C SER A 39 16.76 -9.23 -9.05
N GLN A 40 17.62 -10.25 -9.15
CA GLN A 40 17.92 -10.99 -10.37
C GLN A 40 16.72 -11.73 -10.99
N LYS A 41 15.64 -11.93 -10.22
CA LYS A 41 14.39 -12.60 -10.63
C LYS A 41 13.31 -11.63 -11.08
N ILE A 42 13.61 -10.33 -11.11
CA ILE A 42 12.64 -9.28 -11.40
C ILE A 42 13.07 -8.53 -12.66
N LYS A 43 12.09 -8.28 -13.54
CA LYS A 43 12.27 -7.44 -14.73
C LYS A 43 12.00 -5.97 -14.42
N THR A 44 10.88 -5.68 -13.75
CA THR A 44 10.49 -4.33 -13.31
C THR A 44 9.69 -4.42 -12.01
N LEU A 45 9.75 -3.36 -11.22
CA LEU A 45 8.96 -3.19 -10.00
C LEU A 45 7.98 -2.02 -10.17
N ILE A 46 6.70 -2.27 -9.95
CA ILE A 46 5.63 -1.29 -10.02
C ILE A 46 5.02 -1.17 -8.62
N LEU A 47 4.99 0.04 -8.08
CA LEU A 47 4.48 0.34 -6.74
C LEU A 47 3.26 1.25 -6.90
N MET A 48 2.07 0.74 -6.58
CA MET A 48 0.81 1.48 -6.72
C MET A 48 0.24 1.80 -5.34
N GLY A 49 0.05 3.08 -5.01
CA GLY A 49 -0.46 3.49 -3.69
C GLY A 49 0.28 2.79 -2.53
N SER A 50 1.59 2.56 -2.70
CA SER A 50 2.37 1.59 -1.94
C SER A 50 2.66 2.07 -0.52
N GLY A 51 2.76 1.12 0.42
CA GLY A 51 3.47 1.37 1.67
C GLY A 51 4.98 1.57 1.43
N PRO A 52 5.66 2.38 2.26
CA PRO A 52 7.10 2.65 2.20
C PRO A 52 7.96 1.51 2.80
N PRO A 53 9.29 1.53 2.58
CA PRO A 53 10.21 0.52 3.12
C PRO A 53 10.51 0.66 4.62
N SER A 54 9.92 1.64 5.31
CA SER A 54 10.00 1.83 6.76
C SER A 54 8.63 2.19 7.35
N ILE A 55 8.40 1.93 8.64
CA ILE A 55 7.08 2.17 9.27
C ILE A 55 6.77 3.65 9.52
N GLU A 56 7.77 4.52 9.63
CA GLU A 56 7.61 5.91 10.07
C GLU A 56 6.66 6.74 9.17
N PRO A 57 6.77 6.70 7.81
CA PRO A 57 5.87 7.47 6.96
C PRO A 57 4.45 6.93 6.95
N VAL A 58 4.24 5.64 7.25
CA VAL A 58 2.90 5.05 7.44
C VAL A 58 2.21 5.69 8.63
N ASN A 59 2.93 5.84 9.75
CA ASN A 59 2.38 6.47 10.96
C ASN A 59 1.97 7.93 10.71
N LEU A 60 2.72 8.66 9.89
CA LEU A 60 2.36 10.02 9.48
C LEU A 60 1.16 10.05 8.53
N GLY A 61 1.13 9.15 7.55
CA GLY A 61 -0.01 8.99 6.63
C GLY A 61 -1.30 8.60 7.36
N GLN A 62 -1.21 7.73 8.37
CA GLN A 62 -2.35 7.34 9.20
C GLN A 62 -2.99 8.54 9.91
N LYS A 63 -2.18 9.50 10.39
CA LYS A 63 -2.71 10.73 11.00
C LYS A 63 -3.49 11.57 9.98
N ARG A 64 -3.06 11.61 8.72
CA ARG A 64 -3.77 12.31 7.62
C ARG A 64 -5.09 11.63 7.30
N LEU A 65 -5.10 10.30 7.20
CA LEU A 65 -6.31 9.52 7.02
C LEU A 65 -7.31 9.75 8.17
N VAL A 66 -6.85 9.73 9.43
CA VAL A 66 -7.70 10.01 10.60
C VAL A 66 -8.30 11.41 10.51
N GLN A 67 -7.50 12.42 10.15
CA GLN A 67 -8.01 13.78 9.98
C GLN A 67 -9.08 13.84 8.88
N ARG A 68 -8.87 13.16 7.75
CA ARG A 68 -9.85 13.06 6.67
C ARG A 68 -11.15 12.39 7.13
N ILE A 69 -11.07 11.34 7.94
CA ILE A 69 -12.24 10.67 8.51
C ILE A 69 -13.03 11.65 9.40
N ILE A 70 -12.35 12.42 10.27
CA ILE A 70 -12.99 13.42 11.14
C ILE A 70 -13.74 14.48 10.30
N GLU A 71 -13.12 15.00 9.24
CA GLU A 71 -13.75 15.97 8.34
C GLU A 71 -15.00 15.41 7.64
N LEU A 72 -14.95 14.13 7.24
CA LEU A 72 -16.10 13.46 6.61
C LEU A 72 -17.22 13.16 7.63
N GLN A 73 -16.87 12.93 8.89
CA GLN A 73 -17.83 12.83 9.98
C GLN A 73 -18.52 14.16 10.28
N GLU A 74 -17.79 15.28 10.24
CA GLU A 74 -18.37 16.63 10.38
C GLU A 74 -19.35 16.97 9.25
N LYS A 75 -19.10 16.44 8.05
CA LYS A 75 -19.99 16.56 6.88
C LYS A 75 -21.17 15.58 6.89
N GLY A 76 -21.24 14.67 7.86
CA GLY A 76 -22.28 13.64 7.95
C GLY A 76 -22.16 12.53 6.89
N ILE A 77 -21.01 12.41 6.21
CA ILE A 77 -20.75 11.37 5.21
C ILE A 77 -20.35 10.05 5.90
N ILE A 78 -19.52 10.14 6.95
CA ILE A 78 -19.12 9.00 7.78
C ILE A 78 -19.86 9.10 9.12
N SER A 79 -20.39 7.99 9.61
CA SER A 79 -21.06 7.95 10.92
C SER A 79 -20.08 8.19 12.08
N ARG A 80 -20.57 8.82 13.15
CA ARG A 80 -19.87 8.94 14.45
C ARG A 80 -20.31 7.89 15.46
N GLU A 81 -21.30 7.08 15.12
CA GLU A 81 -21.77 6.02 16.00
C GLU A 81 -20.63 5.04 16.28
N PRO A 82 -20.45 4.60 17.55
CA PRO A 82 -19.41 3.65 17.89
C PRO A 82 -19.73 2.31 17.21
N LEU A 83 -18.83 1.86 16.36
CA LEU A 83 -18.86 0.53 15.76
C LEU A 83 -17.88 -0.37 16.51
N SER A 84 -18.26 -1.64 16.70
CA SER A 84 -17.43 -2.62 17.42
C SER A 84 -16.99 -3.79 16.53
N ASP A 85 -17.69 -4.01 15.41
CA ASP A 85 -17.30 -4.99 14.42
C ASP A 85 -16.30 -4.38 13.43
N ALA A 86 -15.20 -5.10 13.16
CA ALA A 86 -14.12 -4.59 12.33
C ALA A 86 -14.50 -4.48 10.84
N VAL A 87 -15.43 -5.32 10.36
CA VAL A 87 -15.98 -5.21 9.00
C VAL A 87 -16.81 -3.94 8.89
N GLU A 88 -17.68 -3.69 9.88
CA GLU A 88 -18.50 -2.47 9.92
C GLU A 88 -17.63 -1.21 9.98
N ILE A 89 -16.57 -1.21 10.80
CA ILE A 89 -15.60 -0.10 10.87
C ILE A 89 -14.95 0.11 9.50
N ALA A 90 -14.43 -0.95 8.87
CA ALA A 90 -13.76 -0.87 7.58
C ALA A 90 -14.70 -0.34 6.48
N GLN A 91 -15.96 -0.79 6.47
CA GLN A 91 -16.98 -0.31 5.53
C GLN A 91 -17.34 1.16 5.79
N ALA A 92 -17.48 1.56 7.06
CA ALA A 92 -17.85 2.93 7.42
C ALA A 92 -16.80 3.97 7.04
N ILE A 93 -15.50 3.61 7.11
CA ILE A 93 -14.41 4.52 6.75
C ILE A 93 -14.05 4.50 5.27
N LEU A 94 -14.62 3.58 4.48
CA LEU A 94 -14.33 3.40 3.07
C LEU A 94 -14.43 4.71 2.25
N PRO A 95 -15.41 5.61 2.47
CA PRO A 95 -15.48 6.91 1.79
C PRO A 95 -14.21 7.78 1.93
N ALA A 96 -13.44 7.60 3.01
CA ALA A 96 -12.20 8.36 3.23
C ALA A 96 -11.07 7.99 2.26
N TYR A 97 -11.18 6.83 1.58
CA TYR A 97 -10.20 6.35 0.61
C TYR A 97 -10.45 6.84 -0.83
N PHE A 98 -11.55 7.54 -1.07
CA PHE A 98 -11.93 8.02 -2.40
C PHE A 98 -11.79 9.53 -2.53
N SER A 99 -11.39 9.96 -3.73
CA SER A 99 -11.33 11.39 -4.10
C SER A 99 -12.70 12.04 -3.94
N ASP A 100 -13.73 11.44 -4.57
CA ASP A 100 -15.13 11.74 -4.28
C ASP A 100 -15.65 10.80 -3.16
N PRO A 101 -15.89 11.32 -1.95
CA PRO A 101 -16.40 10.50 -0.85
C PRO A 101 -17.86 10.05 -1.06
N ASN A 102 -18.56 10.60 -2.04
CA ASN A 102 -19.90 10.15 -2.44
C ASN A 102 -19.87 9.18 -3.63
N PHE A 103 -18.68 8.76 -4.08
CA PHE A 103 -18.53 7.82 -5.17
C PHE A 103 -19.40 6.58 -4.90
N GLU A 104 -20.19 6.17 -5.89
CA GLU A 104 -21.05 5.01 -5.73
C GLU A 104 -20.19 3.74 -5.73
N MET A 105 -19.89 3.23 -4.54
CA MET A 105 -19.04 2.06 -4.39
C MET A 105 -19.64 0.86 -5.15
N PRO A 106 -18.86 0.21 -6.04
CA PRO A 106 -19.22 -1.08 -6.61
C PRO A 106 -19.56 -2.09 -5.51
N LYS A 107 -20.52 -2.98 -5.78
CA LYS A 107 -20.99 -3.97 -4.79
C LYS A 107 -19.87 -4.90 -4.33
N GLU A 108 -18.90 -5.14 -5.21
CA GLU A 108 -17.71 -5.95 -4.98
C GLU A 108 -16.83 -5.37 -3.87
N LEU A 109 -16.73 -4.03 -3.76
CA LEU A 109 -15.98 -3.36 -2.70
C LEU A 109 -16.77 -3.31 -1.38
N ARG A 110 -18.11 -3.39 -1.43
CA ARG A 110 -18.94 -3.45 -0.22
C ARG A 110 -18.89 -4.81 0.47
N ASN A 111 -18.63 -5.88 -0.28
CA ASN A 111 -18.61 -7.26 0.21
C ASN A 111 -17.19 -7.79 0.50
N ILE A 112 -16.23 -6.92 0.80
CA ILE A 112 -14.88 -7.35 1.15
C ILE A 112 -14.94 -8.14 2.46
N SER A 113 -14.45 -9.37 2.42
CA SER A 113 -14.27 -10.18 3.63
C SER A 113 -13.12 -9.62 4.46
N PHE A 114 -13.41 -9.19 5.68
CA PHE A 114 -12.39 -8.83 6.65
C PHE A 114 -12.35 -9.87 7.77
N ASN A 115 -11.14 -10.27 8.16
CA ASN A 115 -10.92 -11.18 9.27
C ASN A 115 -9.83 -10.61 10.17
N GLN A 116 -10.20 -10.26 11.40
CA GLN A 116 -9.28 -9.61 12.34
C GLN A 116 -8.03 -10.47 12.61
N ASN A 117 -8.17 -11.79 12.78
CA ASN A 117 -7.02 -12.67 13.01
C ASN A 117 -6.05 -12.69 11.83
N VAL A 118 -6.55 -12.61 10.59
CA VAL A 118 -5.71 -12.51 9.39
C VAL A 118 -5.01 -11.15 9.35
N SER A 119 -5.74 -10.07 9.65
CA SER A 119 -5.17 -8.72 9.73
C SER A 119 -4.04 -8.67 10.76
N ASP A 120 -4.28 -9.12 11.99
CA ASP A 120 -3.31 -9.09 13.09
C ASP A 120 -2.05 -9.88 12.71
N ARG A 121 -2.20 -11.08 12.15
CA ARG A 121 -1.07 -11.90 11.68
C ARG A 121 -0.30 -11.24 10.54
N THR A 122 -1.00 -10.53 9.66
CA THR A 122 -0.39 -9.82 8.53
C THR A 122 0.53 -8.72 9.00
N PHE A 123 0.06 -7.88 9.92
CA PHE A 123 0.85 -6.77 10.43
C PHE A 123 1.88 -7.20 11.49
N SER A 124 1.60 -8.22 12.31
CA SER A 124 2.57 -8.74 13.27
C SER A 124 3.83 -9.31 12.61
N GLU A 125 3.69 -9.87 11.40
CA GLU A 125 4.82 -10.41 10.63
C GLU A 125 5.75 -9.30 10.08
N LEU A 126 5.24 -8.07 9.91
CA LEU A 126 6.08 -6.92 9.55
C LEU A 126 6.86 -6.39 10.75
N GLY A 127 6.23 -6.35 11.92
CA GLY A 127 6.82 -5.73 13.12
C GLY A 127 7.12 -4.24 12.93
N GLU A 128 8.15 -3.73 13.59
CA GLU A 128 8.76 -2.44 13.26
C GLU A 128 9.78 -2.66 12.13
N TRP A 129 9.34 -2.53 10.88
CA TRP A 129 10.21 -2.74 9.73
C TRP A 129 10.93 -1.45 9.33
N ASP A 130 12.18 -1.61 8.95
CA ASP A 130 12.91 -0.66 8.12
C ASP A 130 13.92 -1.46 7.29
N PHE A 131 13.77 -1.40 5.97
CA PHE A 131 14.70 -1.99 5.01
C PHE A 131 15.09 -1.01 3.92
N THR A 132 15.08 0.29 4.27
CA THR A 132 15.44 1.39 3.37
C THR A 132 16.86 1.23 2.83
N GLU A 133 17.79 0.78 3.66
CA GLU A 133 19.20 0.53 3.28
C GLU A 133 19.38 -0.63 2.30
N GLU A 134 18.48 -1.59 2.27
CA GLU A 134 18.51 -2.64 1.26
C GLU A 134 17.80 -2.21 -0.03
N VAL A 135 16.73 -1.42 0.08
CA VAL A 135 16.03 -0.83 -1.08
C VAL A 135 16.94 0.12 -1.85
N ASN A 136 17.84 0.83 -1.17
CA ASN A 136 18.79 1.72 -1.82
C ASN A 136 19.73 1.02 -2.82
N LYS A 137 19.90 -0.31 -2.71
CA LYS A 137 20.77 -1.14 -3.58
C LYS A 137 20.03 -1.70 -4.79
N ILE A 138 18.74 -1.43 -4.92
CA ILE A 138 17.94 -1.93 -6.03
C ILE A 138 18.27 -1.12 -7.30
N GLU A 139 18.74 -1.82 -8.34
CA GLU A 139 19.16 -1.22 -9.63
C GLU A 139 18.15 -1.45 -10.77
N LEU A 140 17.10 -2.23 -10.54
CA LEU A 140 16.08 -2.52 -11.57
C LEU A 140 15.18 -1.31 -11.85
N PRO A 141 14.49 -1.25 -13.02
CA PRO A 141 13.54 -0.17 -13.31
C PRO A 141 12.34 -0.17 -12.36
N VAL A 142 12.06 1.00 -11.77
CA VAL A 142 10.95 1.20 -10.82
C VAL A 142 9.94 2.21 -11.38
N LEU A 143 8.66 1.88 -11.26
CA LEU A 143 7.53 2.78 -11.54
C LEU A 143 6.67 2.93 -10.28
N ILE A 144 6.45 4.17 -9.85
CA ILE A 144 5.52 4.51 -8.76
C ILE A 144 4.26 5.15 -9.36
N LEU A 145 3.11 4.55 -9.08
CA LEU A 145 1.79 5.06 -9.42
C LEU A 145 1.10 5.57 -8.14
N TRP A 146 0.70 6.83 -8.10
CA TRP A 146 0.13 7.43 -6.90
C TRP A 146 -1.12 8.25 -7.17
N GLY A 147 -2.18 8.01 -6.39
CA GLY A 147 -3.42 8.80 -6.44
C GLY A 147 -3.21 10.21 -5.90
N ALA A 148 -3.64 11.22 -6.65
CA ALA A 148 -3.53 12.62 -6.24
C ALA A 148 -4.20 12.92 -4.90
N ASP A 149 -5.30 12.21 -4.64
CA ASP A 149 -6.14 12.37 -3.46
C ASP A 149 -6.01 11.19 -2.49
N ASP A 150 -4.94 10.38 -2.60
CA ASP A 150 -4.67 9.30 -1.65
C ASP A 150 -4.57 9.89 -0.22
N PRO A 151 -5.37 9.40 0.76
CA PRO A 151 -5.48 10.01 2.06
C PRO A 151 -4.20 9.89 2.92
N PHE A 152 -3.27 9.00 2.56
CA PHE A 152 -1.97 8.90 3.22
C PHE A 152 -0.99 9.99 2.76
N GLY A 153 -1.27 10.60 1.60
CA GLY A 153 -0.62 11.81 1.10
C GLY A 153 0.71 11.59 0.39
N PHE A 154 1.08 12.58 -0.43
CA PHE A 154 2.33 12.60 -1.20
C PHE A 154 3.62 12.33 -0.41
N PRO A 155 3.78 12.82 0.84
CA PRO A 155 5.00 12.56 1.58
C PRO A 155 5.32 11.05 1.73
N MET A 156 4.31 10.19 1.89
CA MET A 156 4.53 8.74 1.97
C MET A 156 5.09 8.17 0.65
N MET A 157 4.60 8.67 -0.48
CA MET A 157 5.11 8.33 -1.80
C MET A 157 6.53 8.84 -2.01
N GLU A 158 6.80 10.09 -1.62
CA GLU A 158 8.12 10.72 -1.76
C GLU A 158 9.17 9.97 -0.95
N THR A 159 8.88 9.60 0.31
CA THR A 159 9.78 8.76 1.10
C THR A 159 10.04 7.40 0.44
N THR A 160 9.01 6.80 -0.17
CA THR A 160 9.19 5.55 -0.92
C THR A 160 10.10 5.74 -2.13
N ARG A 161 9.91 6.80 -2.90
CA ARG A 161 10.76 7.15 -4.06
C ARG A 161 12.20 7.39 -3.64
N ASP A 162 12.40 8.19 -2.59
CA ASP A 162 13.72 8.67 -2.16
C ASP A 162 14.57 7.54 -1.54
N ALA A 163 13.95 6.42 -1.14
CA ALA A 163 14.66 5.21 -0.73
C ALA A 163 15.41 4.52 -1.89
N PHE A 164 15.00 4.73 -3.14
CA PHE A 164 15.66 4.14 -4.32
C PHE A 164 16.73 5.08 -4.86
N THR A 165 17.96 4.94 -4.38
CA THR A 165 19.07 5.83 -4.78
C THR A 165 19.95 5.26 -5.90
N SER A 166 19.95 3.93 -6.11
CA SER A 166 20.77 3.25 -7.12
C SER A 166 20.04 2.99 -8.45
N THR A 167 18.83 3.52 -8.64
CA THR A 167 18.05 3.33 -9.88
C THR A 167 17.28 4.58 -10.26
N THR A 168 16.83 4.64 -11.51
CA THR A 168 15.86 5.64 -11.95
C THR A 168 14.46 5.21 -11.55
N VAL A 169 13.78 6.06 -10.79
CA VAL A 169 12.37 5.89 -10.44
C VAL A 169 11.51 6.79 -11.31
N ASN A 170 10.57 6.20 -12.04
CA ASN A 170 9.52 6.97 -12.72
C ASN A 170 8.32 7.11 -11.78
N THR A 171 7.79 8.32 -11.62
CA THR A 171 6.59 8.56 -10.81
C THR A 171 5.48 9.11 -11.69
N VAL A 172 4.29 8.51 -11.59
CA VAL A 172 3.06 8.96 -12.26
C VAL A 172 2.03 9.31 -11.20
N LYS A 173 1.62 10.58 -11.20
CA LYS A 173 0.48 11.07 -10.42
C LYS A 173 -0.81 10.81 -11.19
N LEU A 174 -1.71 10.04 -10.58
CA LEU A 174 -3.03 9.73 -11.09
C LEU A 174 -4.01 10.77 -10.56
N ASN A 175 -4.52 11.63 -11.43
CA ASN A 175 -5.54 12.61 -11.05
C ASN A 175 -6.93 12.01 -11.26
N TYR A 176 -7.85 12.29 -10.33
CA TYR A 176 -9.25 11.99 -10.54
C TYR A 176 -9.79 12.92 -11.64
N MET A 177 -10.29 12.35 -12.73
CA MET A 177 -10.92 13.11 -13.81
C MET A 177 -12.43 12.99 -13.63
N VAL A 178 -13.08 14.13 -13.46
CA VAL A 178 -14.55 14.30 -13.38
C VAL A 178 -15.13 14.44 -14.77
#